data_AF-A0A139ASE1-F1
#
_entry.id   AF-A0A139ASE1-F1
#
_cell.length_a   1.000
_cell.length_b   1.000
_cell.length_c   1.000
_cell.angle_alpha   90.00
_cell.angle_beta   90.00
_cell.angle_gamma   90.00
#
_symmetry.space_group_name_H-M   'P 1'
#
loop_
_entity.id
_entity.type
_entity.pdbx_description
1 polymer ?
#
loop_
_entity_poly.entity_id
_entity_poly.type
_entity_poly.pdbx_seq_one_letter_code
_entity_poly.pdbx_strand_id
1 'polypeptide(L)'
;MARGFGKWTVALAVVALASVALRADSHAILTGPKPRDGEEIQPGVKIPNFPVTAAQMQACHVTTPSAIRATYTAGQTIPVSWIITIPHVSNPGVTISLSLGDGQPFNTLVQGLDVNILTTNVTLPAGKTSDHAVLMWMWASQADNGFYQDCSDIMIVAPATTPAPAPAPVPATPTPPPAAAPSPKPAPSPKPAPPPAAPSPVPAPAPVPPPPAAVPAPQAAPSPAPVVYCPAPTPTATTPAAPAPAPATPSPAPAPAGGQAAGTGAAPVYDFAYDISACYPSGQGSNIFQLNIAATVNGEQPAADANGGLAALTITFNGLASIGISNTWSSTNSKAVGNQWMFETIDDGPNIGGQFLLPAGIACNGQQPATVPTLSMTGQLLSGGAIVANIHPKGQTAAQGATVPVPAPAPAVPAPTTAPTTAPATAPAPAAGGAPNYVVTVNAGSCWGAGPVAFIVNLGISVNGEMPANDANGGLAALRLTFNGAQDITASSTWNAGNPTTLGNVFSFETRDDQPNVGGIFTSTSITCTNGVITPPLQFALAGQLLSGGAINAQVA
;
A
#
# COMPACT_ATOMS: atom_id res chain seq x y z
N MET A 1 -37.37 59.38 45.06
CA MET A 1 -36.21 60.03 44.42
C MET A 1 -35.23 58.96 44.01
N ALA A 2 -35.25 58.61 42.74
CA ALA A 2 -34.38 57.64 42.12
C ALA A 2 -33.07 58.32 41.69
N ARG A 3 -31.93 57.64 41.84
CA ARG A 3 -30.74 57.75 40.99
C ARG A 3 -29.68 56.74 41.43
N GLY A 4 -29.15 55.99 40.46
CA GLY A 4 -27.70 55.84 40.38
C GLY A 4 -27.08 54.45 40.45
N PHE A 5 -27.54 53.47 39.67
CA PHE A 5 -26.66 52.37 39.24
C PHE A 5 -27.03 51.91 37.83
N GLY A 6 -26.17 52.24 36.88
CA GLY A 6 -26.30 51.78 35.51
C GLY A 6 -25.20 52.42 34.67
N LYS A 7 -24.33 51.57 34.12
CA LYS A 7 -23.30 51.80 33.08
C LYS A 7 -21.90 51.29 33.45
N TRP A 8 -21.73 50.03 33.87
CA TRP A 8 -20.40 49.37 33.80
C TRP A 8 -20.43 47.89 33.40
N THR A 9 -21.58 47.28 33.12
CA THR A 9 -21.66 45.81 32.86
C THR A 9 -21.76 45.40 31.38
N VAL A 10 -21.87 46.34 30.43
CA VAL A 10 -22.12 45.99 29.01
C VAL A 10 -20.85 46.00 28.16
N ALA A 11 -19.75 46.60 28.63
CA ALA A 11 -18.50 46.66 27.86
C ALA A 11 -17.67 45.35 27.89
N LEU A 12 -17.89 44.46 28.87
CA LEU A 12 -17.14 43.20 28.98
C LEU A 12 -17.72 42.05 28.12
N ALA A 13 -19.00 42.12 27.75
CA ALA A 13 -19.67 41.07 26.98
C ALA A 13 -19.41 41.16 25.46
N VAL A 14 -19.07 42.36 24.94
CA VAL A 14 -18.83 42.56 23.50
C VAL A 14 -17.38 42.23 23.11
N VAL A 15 -16.42 42.32 24.04
CA VAL A 15 -15.02 41.91 23.79
C VAL A 15 -14.87 40.38 23.84
N ALA A 16 -15.70 39.66 24.61
CA ALA A 16 -15.65 38.20 24.67
C ALA A 16 -16.30 37.49 23.47
N LEU A 17 -17.27 38.12 22.76
CA LEU A 17 -17.87 37.53 21.55
C LEU A 17 -17.12 37.83 20.25
N ALA A 18 -16.30 38.89 20.21
CA ALA A 18 -15.51 39.23 19.01
C ALA A 18 -14.24 38.37 18.84
N SER A 19 -13.82 37.61 19.86
CA SER A 19 -12.64 36.74 19.80
C SER A 19 -12.94 35.32 19.28
N VAL A 20 -14.19 34.99 18.95
CA VAL A 20 -14.61 33.63 18.56
C VAL A 20 -14.81 33.48 17.04
N ALA A 21 -14.87 34.57 16.27
CA ALA A 21 -15.35 34.55 14.88
C ALA A 21 -14.27 34.55 13.76
N LEU A 22 -12.99 34.28 14.06
CA LEU A 22 -11.91 34.25 13.06
C LEU A 22 -10.97 33.04 13.19
N ARG A 23 -11.45 31.90 13.71
CA ARG A 23 -10.71 30.63 13.58
C ARG A 23 -10.95 30.05 12.19
N ALA A 24 -10.29 30.65 11.21
CA ALA A 24 -10.28 30.21 9.83
C ALA A 24 -9.74 28.78 9.72
N ASP A 25 -10.61 27.90 9.24
CA ASP A 25 -10.35 26.72 8.41
C ASP A 25 -9.10 25.91 8.75
N SER A 26 -9.21 24.94 9.67
CA SER A 26 -8.26 23.82 9.60
C SER A 26 -8.66 22.82 8.57
N HIS A 27 -7.62 22.22 8.01
CA HIS A 27 -7.78 21.26 6.96
C HIS A 27 -7.31 19.87 7.37
N ALA A 28 -6.58 19.69 8.48
CA ALA A 28 -6.14 18.35 8.90
C ALA A 28 -5.75 18.21 10.39
N ILE A 29 -5.87 16.98 10.92
CA ILE A 29 -5.52 16.59 12.31
C ILE A 29 -5.02 15.15 12.37
N LEU A 30 -3.99 14.89 13.19
CA LEU A 30 -3.57 13.55 13.62
C LEU A 30 -4.63 12.89 14.51
N THR A 31 -5.10 11.71 14.14
CA THR A 31 -6.09 10.94 14.92
C THR A 31 -5.51 9.74 15.65
N GLY A 32 -4.33 9.26 15.24
CA GLY A 32 -3.67 8.10 15.85
C GLY A 32 -2.17 8.06 15.54
N PRO A 33 -1.28 7.89 16.53
CA PRO A 33 -1.56 7.92 17.96
C PRO A 33 -2.14 9.28 18.41
N LYS A 34 -2.90 9.29 19.51
CA LYS A 34 -3.60 10.48 20.01
C LYS A 34 -2.61 11.65 20.19
N PRO A 35 -2.86 12.85 19.64
CA PRO A 35 -1.92 13.96 19.79
C PRO A 35 -1.89 14.56 21.20
N ARG A 36 -1.03 15.56 21.41
CA ARG A 36 -0.93 16.31 22.67
C ARG A 36 -2.23 17.06 22.96
N ASP A 37 -2.50 17.29 24.24
CA ASP A 37 -3.69 18.04 24.65
C ASP A 37 -3.65 19.45 24.02
N GLY A 38 -4.73 19.82 23.33
CA GLY A 38 -4.85 21.10 22.61
C GLY A 38 -4.51 21.03 21.12
N GLU A 39 -3.86 19.97 20.65
CA GLU A 39 -3.63 19.72 19.21
C GLU A 39 -4.82 18.96 18.57
N GLU A 40 -5.61 18.23 19.38
CA GLU A 40 -6.84 17.54 18.97
C GLU A 40 -8.03 18.45 18.61
N ILE A 41 -7.84 19.77 18.66
CA ILE A 41 -8.94 20.72 18.45
C ILE A 41 -9.29 20.71 16.97
N GLN A 42 -10.53 20.36 16.63
CA GLN A 42 -11.12 20.66 15.32
C GLN A 42 -11.60 22.12 15.34
N PRO A 43 -10.99 23.04 14.57
CA PRO A 43 -10.05 22.82 13.49
C PRO A 43 -8.56 22.72 13.94
N GLY A 44 -7.78 21.75 13.41
CA GLY A 44 -6.34 21.55 13.64
C GLY A 44 -5.47 22.80 13.43
N VAL A 45 -4.35 22.87 14.16
CA VAL A 45 -3.56 24.11 14.20
C VAL A 45 -2.73 24.30 12.94
N LYS A 46 -3.10 25.30 12.13
CA LYS A 46 -2.32 25.75 10.98
C LYS A 46 -1.17 26.64 11.43
N ILE A 47 0.05 26.28 11.04
CA ILE A 47 1.26 27.06 11.28
C ILE A 47 1.58 27.84 10.00
N PRO A 48 1.72 29.18 10.07
CA PRO A 48 2.04 29.99 8.91
C PRO A 48 3.52 29.81 8.49
N ASN A 49 3.85 30.30 7.30
CA ASN A 49 5.18 30.32 6.68
C ASN A 49 5.56 29.02 5.97
N PHE A 50 4.96 28.81 4.80
CA PHE A 50 5.45 27.84 3.82
C PHE A 50 6.59 28.46 2.98
N PRO A 51 7.67 27.74 2.63
CA PRO A 51 7.95 26.34 2.98
C PRO A 51 8.34 26.16 4.45
N VAL A 52 8.10 24.96 4.99
CA VAL A 52 8.47 24.60 6.36
C VAL A 52 9.96 24.81 6.57
N THR A 53 10.34 25.56 7.60
CA THR A 53 11.73 25.80 7.95
C THR A 53 12.34 24.59 8.68
N ALA A 54 13.67 24.45 8.61
CA ALA A 54 14.37 23.40 9.36
C ALA A 54 14.09 23.48 10.88
N ALA A 55 13.90 24.68 11.44
CA ALA A 55 13.56 24.84 12.86
C ALA A 55 12.17 24.29 13.19
N GLN A 56 11.19 24.51 12.31
CA GLN A 56 9.83 23.98 12.46
C GLN A 56 9.79 22.45 12.33
N MET A 57 10.68 21.86 11.54
CA MET A 57 10.84 20.40 11.44
C MET A 57 11.48 19.76 12.67
N GLN A 58 11.98 20.54 13.62
CA GLN A 58 12.75 20.04 14.77
C GLN A 58 12.05 20.20 16.11
N ALA A 59 10.83 20.73 16.14
CA ALA A 59 10.08 20.94 17.38
C ALA A 59 8.57 20.86 17.15
N CYS A 60 7.85 20.30 18.12
CA CYS A 60 6.39 20.37 18.19
C CYS A 60 5.91 21.80 18.34
N HIS A 61 4.77 22.13 17.73
CA HIS A 61 4.14 23.43 17.94
C HIS A 61 3.73 23.62 19.40
N VAL A 62 3.07 22.61 20.00
CA VAL A 62 2.90 22.56 21.45
C VAL A 62 4.17 21.96 22.04
N THR A 63 5.00 22.79 22.66
CA THR A 63 6.31 22.38 23.19
C THR A 63 6.24 21.67 24.54
N THR A 64 5.14 21.82 25.28
CA THR A 64 4.97 21.18 26.59
C THR A 64 4.68 19.69 26.39
N PRO A 65 5.53 18.78 26.89
CA PRO A 65 5.24 17.35 26.86
C PRO A 65 3.92 17.02 27.53
N SER A 66 3.15 16.10 26.96
CA SER A 66 1.92 15.56 27.54
C SER A 66 2.16 14.19 28.19
N ALA A 67 1.12 13.61 28.79
CA ALA A 67 1.22 12.23 29.28
C ALA A 67 1.42 11.25 28.11
N ILE A 68 2.20 10.18 28.31
CA ILE A 68 2.38 9.11 27.33
C ILE A 68 1.02 8.62 26.82
N ARG A 69 0.80 8.74 25.52
CA ARG A 69 -0.45 8.45 24.82
C ARG A 69 -0.54 7.02 24.34
N ALA A 70 0.60 6.41 24.05
CA ALA A 70 0.69 5.01 23.62
C ALA A 70 2.04 4.42 24.02
N THR A 71 2.07 3.10 24.21
CA THR A 71 3.30 2.32 24.42
C THR A 71 3.45 1.33 23.28
N TYR A 72 4.62 1.33 22.66
CA TYR A 72 4.96 0.46 21.54
C TYR A 72 6.27 -0.27 21.81
N THR A 73 6.51 -1.32 21.05
CA THR A 73 7.75 -2.10 21.10
C THR A 73 8.75 -1.60 20.04
N ALA A 74 10.04 -1.56 20.37
CA ALA A 74 11.09 -1.25 19.39
C ALA A 74 11.04 -2.21 18.20
N GLY A 75 11.05 -1.71 16.96
CA GLY A 75 10.86 -2.52 15.75
C GLY A 75 9.40 -2.80 15.38
N GLN A 76 8.43 -2.41 16.21
CA GLN A 76 7.01 -2.57 15.89
C GLN A 76 6.60 -1.67 14.73
N THR A 77 5.82 -2.21 13.80
CA THR A 77 5.07 -1.43 12.81
C THR A 77 3.76 -0.94 13.43
N ILE A 78 3.55 0.38 13.44
CA ILE A 78 2.38 1.01 14.05
C ILE A 78 1.56 1.78 13.00
N PRO A 79 0.23 1.76 13.10
CA PRO A 79 -0.61 2.60 12.26
C PRO A 79 -0.56 4.05 12.77
N VAL A 80 -0.36 4.98 11.84
CA VAL A 80 -0.48 6.42 12.05
C VAL A 80 -1.61 6.92 11.16
N SER A 81 -2.63 7.54 11.76
CA SER A 81 -3.86 7.96 11.09
C SER A 81 -4.14 9.44 11.29
N TRP A 82 -4.71 10.07 10.28
CA TRP A 82 -5.09 11.49 10.30
C TRP A 82 -6.37 11.70 9.49
N ILE A 83 -7.01 12.84 9.68
CA ILE A 83 -8.13 13.28 8.87
C ILE A 83 -7.70 14.54 8.12
N ILE A 84 -8.11 14.65 6.85
CA ILE A 84 -7.99 15.89 6.06
C ILE A 84 -9.39 16.25 5.57
N THR A 85 -9.90 17.42 5.94
CA THR A 85 -11.26 17.86 5.57
C THR A 85 -11.32 18.39 4.14
N ILE A 86 -10.26 19.05 3.67
CA ILE A 86 -10.15 19.57 2.32
C ILE A 86 -8.73 19.29 1.80
N PRO A 87 -8.56 18.28 0.92
CA PRO A 87 -7.25 17.91 0.39
C PRO A 87 -6.76 18.94 -0.63
N HIS A 88 -5.47 19.26 -0.56
CA HIS A 88 -4.78 20.14 -1.49
C HIS A 88 -3.45 19.55 -1.92
N VAL A 89 -2.93 20.01 -3.06
CA VAL A 89 -1.60 19.62 -3.53
C VAL A 89 -0.56 20.05 -2.50
N SER A 90 0.25 19.08 -2.10
CA SER A 90 1.24 19.22 -1.04
C SER A 90 2.54 18.60 -1.48
N ASN A 91 3.61 19.40 -1.50
CA ASN A 91 4.98 18.92 -1.63
C ASN A 91 5.74 19.41 -0.38
N PRO A 92 6.27 18.52 0.48
CA PRO A 92 6.45 17.08 0.27
C PRO A 92 5.27 16.18 0.68
N GLY A 93 4.07 16.69 0.95
CA GLY A 93 2.95 15.85 1.39
C GLY A 93 2.91 15.64 2.89
N VAL A 94 2.42 14.47 3.32
CA VAL A 94 2.46 14.06 4.72
C VAL A 94 3.84 13.49 5.07
N THR A 95 4.34 13.86 6.24
CA THR A 95 5.62 13.42 6.81
C THR A 95 5.39 12.94 8.24
N ILE A 96 5.92 11.76 8.59
CA ILE A 96 5.96 11.24 9.95
C ILE A 96 7.42 11.16 10.40
N SER A 97 7.71 11.73 11.56
CA SER A 97 9.04 11.73 12.15
C SER A 97 9.00 11.31 13.61
N LEU A 98 10.14 10.87 14.14
CA LEU A 98 10.28 10.39 15.50
C LEU A 98 11.51 11.01 16.17
N SER A 99 11.31 11.56 17.36
CA SER A 99 12.39 11.90 18.30
C SER A 99 12.37 10.92 19.47
N LEU A 100 13.54 10.38 19.84
CA LEU A 100 13.68 9.37 20.90
C LEU A 100 13.96 9.98 22.29
N GLY A 101 13.89 11.30 22.43
CA GLY A 101 14.06 11.98 23.71
C GLY A 101 14.13 13.50 23.56
N ASP A 102 14.04 14.20 24.69
CA ASP A 102 14.05 15.66 24.70
C ASP A 102 15.36 16.21 24.11
N GLY A 103 15.24 17.12 23.15
CA GLY A 103 16.36 17.74 22.45
C GLY A 103 17.06 16.85 21.42
N GLN A 104 16.61 15.60 21.21
CA GLN A 104 17.07 14.80 20.08
C GLN A 104 16.40 15.27 18.78
N PRO A 105 17.12 15.25 17.65
CA PRO A 105 16.55 15.63 16.37
C PRO A 105 15.45 14.64 15.96
N PHE A 106 14.46 15.15 15.24
CA PHE A 106 13.44 14.31 14.62
C PHE A 106 14.05 13.55 13.44
N ASN A 107 13.93 12.22 13.46
CA ASN A 107 14.27 11.34 12.35
C ASN A 107 13.01 11.05 11.53
N THR A 108 13.04 11.36 10.24
CA THR A 108 11.93 11.05 9.34
C THR A 108 11.76 9.54 9.20
N LEU A 109 10.59 9.02 9.53
CA LEU A 109 10.22 7.62 9.31
C LEU A 109 9.60 7.42 7.93
N VAL A 110 8.76 8.36 7.50
CA VAL A 110 8.15 8.36 6.15
C VAL A 110 7.85 9.79 5.70
N GLN A 111 7.94 10.05 4.40
CA GLN A 111 7.71 11.36 3.78
C GLN A 111 7.17 11.15 2.35
N GLY A 112 6.47 12.13 1.80
CA GLY A 112 5.98 12.01 0.41
C GLY A 112 4.61 11.38 0.32
N LEU A 113 3.92 11.20 1.45
CA LEU A 113 2.64 10.52 1.47
C LEU A 113 1.56 11.42 0.85
N ASP A 114 0.76 10.81 -0.01
CA ASP A 114 -0.38 11.44 -0.67
C ASP A 114 -1.45 11.80 0.38
N VAL A 115 -2.08 12.96 0.21
CA VAL A 115 -3.08 13.49 1.14
C VAL A 115 -4.35 12.65 1.22
N ASN A 116 -4.64 11.84 0.21
CA ASN A 116 -5.79 10.94 0.19
C ASN A 116 -5.52 9.64 0.97
N ILE A 117 -4.26 9.37 1.33
CA ILE A 117 -3.92 8.34 2.29
C ILE A 117 -4.18 8.94 3.67
N LEU A 118 -5.17 8.43 4.39
CA LEU A 118 -5.54 8.91 5.74
C LEU A 118 -4.96 8.04 6.86
N THR A 119 -4.18 7.02 6.49
CA THR A 119 -3.50 6.12 7.41
C THR A 119 -2.29 5.51 6.72
N THR A 120 -1.17 5.41 7.44
CA THR A 120 0.03 4.73 6.97
C THR A 120 0.62 3.90 8.11
N ASN A 121 1.38 2.88 7.76
CA ASN A 121 2.11 2.05 8.71
C ASN A 121 3.56 2.55 8.77
N VAL A 122 4.08 2.80 9.98
CA VAL A 122 5.48 3.18 10.19
C VAL A 122 6.17 2.19 11.13
N THR A 123 7.37 1.75 10.77
CA THR A 123 8.18 0.86 11.62
C THR A 123 9.03 1.70 12.57
N LEU A 124 8.87 1.49 13.87
CA LEU A 124 9.70 2.12 14.89
C LEU A 124 11.13 1.56 14.84
N PRO A 125 12.17 2.36 15.12
CA PRO A 125 13.55 1.86 15.06
C PRO A 125 13.80 0.65 15.97
N ALA A 126 14.26 -0.46 15.39
CA ALA A 126 14.59 -1.67 16.14
C ALA A 126 15.72 -1.41 17.15
N GLY A 127 15.64 -2.04 18.32
CA GLY A 127 16.66 -1.93 19.37
C GLY A 127 16.77 -0.54 20.02
N LYS A 128 15.92 0.42 19.66
CA LYS A 128 15.85 1.74 20.29
C LYS A 128 14.69 1.76 21.27
N THR A 129 14.98 2.09 22.51
CA THR A 129 13.97 2.30 23.56
C THR A 129 13.97 3.75 23.98
N SER A 130 12.84 4.21 24.49
CA SER A 130 12.67 5.55 25.03
C SER A 130 11.50 5.53 26.02
N ASP A 131 11.73 6.06 27.22
CA ASP A 131 10.69 6.31 28.21
C ASP A 131 9.79 7.50 27.82
N HIS A 132 10.28 8.36 26.92
CA HIS A 132 9.57 9.50 26.38
C HIS A 132 10.05 9.84 24.96
N ALA A 133 9.39 9.26 23.96
CA ALA A 133 9.59 9.57 22.54
C ALA A 133 8.45 10.45 22.02
N VAL A 134 8.72 11.22 20.97
CA VAL A 134 7.74 12.10 20.34
C VAL A 134 7.59 11.71 18.88
N LEU A 135 6.39 11.26 18.52
CA LEU A 135 6.00 11.05 17.13
C LEU A 135 5.38 12.35 16.61
N MET A 136 5.92 12.87 15.52
CA MET A 136 5.44 14.09 14.87
C MET A 136 4.81 13.72 13.53
N TRP A 137 3.56 14.12 13.34
CA TRP A 137 2.88 14.12 12.05
C TRP A 137 2.85 15.54 11.52
N MET A 138 3.10 15.69 10.22
CA MET A 138 3.06 16.98 9.57
C MET A 138 2.49 16.86 8.16
N TRP A 139 1.62 17.80 7.79
CA TRP A 139 1.13 17.95 6.43
C TRP A 139 1.39 19.37 5.91
N ALA A 140 2.17 19.48 4.83
CA ALA A 140 2.52 20.77 4.25
C ALA A 140 1.54 21.17 3.13
N SER A 141 0.70 22.19 3.35
CA SER A 141 -0.34 22.62 2.41
C SER A 141 0.08 23.90 1.68
N GLN A 142 0.42 23.77 0.40
CA GLN A 142 0.84 24.91 -0.44
C GLN A 142 -0.31 25.88 -0.71
N ALA A 143 -1.51 25.35 -0.95
CA ALA A 143 -2.72 26.14 -1.17
C ALA A 143 -3.05 26.99 0.06
N ASP A 144 -2.75 26.48 1.26
CA ASP A 144 -2.95 27.18 2.52
C ASP A 144 -1.82 28.15 2.86
N ASN A 145 -0.70 28.13 2.14
CA ASN A 145 0.52 28.85 2.52
C ASN A 145 0.97 28.54 3.97
N GLY A 146 0.83 27.28 4.38
CA GLY A 146 1.15 26.84 5.74
C GLY A 146 1.27 25.32 5.84
N PHE A 147 1.32 24.83 7.07
CA PHE A 147 1.35 23.41 7.35
C PHE A 147 0.61 23.10 8.64
N TYR A 148 0.19 21.85 8.78
CA TYR A 148 -0.44 21.31 9.97
C TYR A 148 0.56 20.38 10.64
N GLN A 149 0.64 20.45 11.96
CA GLN A 149 1.61 19.68 12.70
C GLN A 149 1.00 19.32 14.05
N ASP A 150 1.00 18.03 14.33
CA ASP A 150 0.59 17.48 15.62
C ASP A 150 1.66 16.51 16.11
N CYS A 151 1.82 16.44 17.42
CA CYS A 151 2.76 15.57 18.09
C CYS A 151 2.03 14.62 19.04
N SER A 152 2.56 13.42 19.21
CA SER A 152 2.09 12.44 20.18
C SER A 152 3.26 11.95 21.02
N ASP A 153 3.13 12.06 22.34
CA ASP A 153 4.09 11.51 23.28
C ASP A 153 3.86 10.01 23.44
N ILE A 154 4.87 9.20 23.15
CA ILE A 154 4.78 7.73 23.16
C ILE A 154 5.95 7.14 23.96
N MET A 155 5.77 5.92 24.45
CA MET A 155 6.84 5.14 25.07
C MET A 155 7.24 4.00 24.14
N ILE A 156 8.55 3.76 23.99
CA ILE A 156 9.10 2.67 23.18
C ILE A 156 9.87 1.73 24.10
N VAL A 157 9.31 0.53 24.33
CA VAL A 157 9.90 -0.49 25.19
C VAL A 157 10.67 -1.53 24.39
N ALA A 158 11.60 -2.22 25.05
CA ALA A 158 12.28 -3.37 24.44
C ALA A 158 11.26 -4.48 24.12
N PRO A 159 11.47 -5.26 23.05
CA PRO A 159 10.72 -6.48 22.85
C PRO A 159 10.82 -7.37 24.07
N ALA A 160 9.70 -7.97 24.49
CA ALA A 160 9.73 -8.98 25.54
C ALA A 160 10.72 -10.07 25.10
N THR A 161 11.74 -10.34 25.92
CA THR A 161 12.63 -11.46 25.63
C THR A 161 11.81 -12.72 25.81
N THR A 162 11.50 -13.41 24.72
CA THR A 162 10.93 -14.76 24.78
C THR A 162 11.83 -15.57 25.72
N PRO A 163 11.29 -16.15 26.81
CA PRO A 163 12.07 -16.99 27.69
C PRO A 163 12.77 -18.04 26.83
N ALA A 164 14.09 -18.21 27.03
CA ALA A 164 14.80 -19.28 26.38
C ALA A 164 14.00 -20.58 26.60
N PRO A 165 13.73 -21.38 25.56
CA PRO A 165 12.99 -22.62 25.70
C PRO A 165 13.59 -23.40 26.87
N ALA A 166 12.74 -23.84 27.80
CA ALA A 166 13.19 -24.73 28.87
C ALA A 166 13.97 -25.87 28.22
N PRO A 167 15.14 -26.28 28.77
CA PRO A 167 15.93 -27.37 28.21
C PRO A 167 15.00 -28.54 27.89
N ALA A 168 15.01 -28.99 26.63
CA ALA A 168 14.21 -30.12 26.24
C ALA A 168 14.48 -31.26 27.23
N PRO A 169 13.44 -31.91 27.80
CA PRO A 169 13.64 -33.02 28.70
C PRO A 169 14.54 -34.05 28.02
N VAL A 170 15.61 -34.43 28.71
CA VAL A 170 16.54 -35.47 28.23
C VAL A 170 15.68 -36.67 27.83
N PRO A 171 15.78 -37.15 26.58
CA PRO A 171 15.01 -38.30 26.14
C PRO A 171 15.18 -39.43 27.14
N ALA A 172 14.08 -39.88 27.73
CA ALA A 172 14.09 -41.05 28.59
C ALA A 172 14.68 -42.22 27.79
N THR A 173 15.56 -42.98 28.44
CA THR A 173 16.19 -44.16 27.85
C THR A 173 15.07 -45.06 27.30
N PRO A 174 15.13 -45.45 26.01
CA PRO A 174 14.04 -46.19 25.38
C PRO A 174 13.74 -47.44 26.20
N THR A 175 12.50 -47.52 26.70
CA THR A 175 11.98 -48.73 27.32
C THR A 175 11.94 -49.81 26.23
N PRO A 176 12.42 -51.04 26.49
CA PRO A 176 12.44 -52.10 25.50
C PRO A 176 11.04 -52.29 24.88
N PRO A 177 10.96 -52.49 23.55
CA PRO A 177 9.70 -52.58 22.84
C PRO A 177 8.83 -53.70 23.44
N PRO A 178 7.57 -53.42 23.80
CA PRO A 178 6.62 -54.45 24.21
C PRO A 178 6.51 -55.52 23.12
N ALA A 179 6.55 -56.79 23.54
CA ALA A 179 6.37 -57.93 22.65
C ALA A 179 5.11 -57.76 21.80
N ALA A 180 5.25 -57.97 20.49
CA ALA A 180 4.20 -57.79 19.51
C ALA A 180 2.90 -58.48 19.93
N ALA A 181 1.83 -57.70 20.08
CA ALA A 181 0.49 -58.23 20.30
C ALA A 181 0.05 -59.06 19.07
N PRO A 182 -0.65 -60.18 19.27
CA PRO A 182 -1.09 -61.04 18.17
C PRO A 182 -2.00 -60.28 17.21
N SER A 183 -1.70 -60.45 15.91
CA SER A 183 -2.40 -59.85 14.78
C SER A 183 -3.93 -60.01 14.88
N PRO A 184 -4.72 -58.92 14.83
CA PRO A 184 -6.17 -58.98 14.79
C PRO A 184 -6.67 -59.75 13.57
N LYS A 185 -7.60 -60.67 13.80
CA LYS A 185 -8.29 -61.44 12.75
C LYS A 185 -8.98 -60.46 11.76
N PRO A 186 -8.75 -60.61 10.44
CA PRO A 186 -9.33 -59.74 9.42
C PRO A 186 -10.85 -59.62 9.56
N ALA A 187 -11.33 -58.37 9.61
CA ALA A 187 -12.75 -58.06 9.58
C ALA A 187 -13.35 -58.45 8.21
N PRO A 188 -14.60 -58.97 8.18
CA PRO A 188 -15.25 -59.37 6.94
C PRO A 188 -15.44 -58.17 5.99
N SER A 189 -15.10 -58.42 4.72
CA SER A 189 -15.17 -57.48 3.61
C SER A 189 -16.55 -56.81 3.50
N PRO A 190 -16.62 -55.46 3.40
CA PRO A 190 -17.87 -54.74 3.20
C PRO A 190 -18.57 -55.17 1.90
N LYS A 191 -19.87 -55.44 2.00
CA LYS A 191 -20.74 -55.75 0.87
C LYS A 191 -20.78 -54.57 -0.11
N PRO A 192 -20.57 -54.78 -1.43
CA PRO A 192 -20.61 -53.72 -2.44
C PRO A 192 -21.90 -52.91 -2.37
N ALA A 193 -21.76 -51.58 -2.34
CA ALA A 193 -22.86 -50.65 -2.45
C ALA A 193 -23.53 -50.76 -3.83
N PRO A 194 -24.87 -50.66 -3.91
CA PRO A 194 -25.59 -50.77 -5.16
C PRO A 194 -25.20 -49.65 -6.15
N PRO A 195 -25.14 -49.96 -7.46
CA PRO A 195 -24.77 -48.99 -8.48
C PRO A 195 -25.76 -47.80 -8.49
N PRO A 196 -25.27 -46.56 -8.62
CA PRO A 196 -26.11 -45.37 -8.71
C PRO A 196 -27.13 -45.49 -9.85
N ALA A 197 -28.39 -45.15 -9.55
CA ALA A 197 -29.44 -45.09 -10.55
C ALA A 197 -29.10 -44.09 -11.65
N ALA A 198 -29.30 -44.49 -12.91
CA ALA A 198 -29.04 -43.66 -14.07
C ALA A 198 -29.83 -42.34 -13.99
N PRO A 199 -29.19 -41.19 -14.23
CA PRO A 199 -29.88 -39.90 -14.22
C PRO A 199 -30.96 -39.85 -15.31
N SER A 200 -32.15 -39.39 -14.91
CA SER A 200 -33.29 -39.17 -15.80
C SER A 200 -32.93 -38.16 -16.90
N PRO A 201 -33.36 -38.39 -18.15
CA PRO A 201 -33.06 -37.50 -19.26
C PRO A 201 -33.53 -36.06 -18.98
N VAL A 202 -32.61 -35.12 -19.17
CA VAL A 202 -32.86 -33.69 -19.06
C VAL A 202 -33.85 -33.27 -20.17
N PRO A 203 -34.96 -32.58 -19.84
CA PRO A 203 -35.90 -32.06 -20.84
C PRO A 203 -35.20 -31.15 -21.85
N ALA A 204 -35.52 -31.36 -23.14
CA ALA A 204 -34.99 -30.56 -24.24
C ALA A 204 -35.29 -29.05 -24.02
N PRO A 205 -34.30 -28.16 -24.23
CA PRO A 205 -34.50 -26.72 -24.09
C PRO A 205 -35.63 -26.23 -25.00
N ALA A 206 -36.54 -25.43 -24.43
CA ALA A 206 -37.58 -24.76 -25.18
C ALA A 206 -36.96 -23.81 -26.24
N PRO A 207 -37.58 -23.68 -27.42
CA PRO A 207 -37.08 -22.82 -28.49
C PRO A 207 -36.98 -21.36 -28.02
N VAL A 208 -35.80 -20.77 -28.29
CA VAL A 208 -35.48 -19.37 -27.99
C VAL A 208 -36.41 -18.46 -28.82
N PRO A 209 -37.05 -17.44 -28.20
CA PRO A 209 -37.85 -16.46 -28.92
C PRO A 209 -37.03 -15.71 -29.98
N PRO A 210 -37.62 -15.35 -31.13
CA PRO A 210 -36.94 -14.54 -32.13
C PRO A 210 -36.55 -13.17 -31.54
N PRO A 211 -35.38 -12.63 -31.90
CA PRO A 211 -34.91 -11.34 -31.40
C PRO A 211 -35.93 -10.22 -31.74
N PRO A 212 -36.20 -9.30 -30.80
CA PRO A 212 -37.05 -8.14 -31.05
C PRO A 212 -36.54 -7.33 -32.24
N ALA A 213 -37.46 -6.87 -33.08
CA ALA A 213 -37.15 -6.00 -34.22
C ALA A 213 -36.38 -4.76 -33.77
N ALA A 214 -35.37 -4.38 -34.55
CA ALA A 214 -34.50 -3.24 -34.27
C ALA A 214 -35.33 -1.97 -34.03
N VAL A 215 -35.13 -1.35 -32.87
CA VAL A 215 -35.66 -0.03 -32.55
C VAL A 215 -35.01 0.99 -33.49
N PRO A 216 -35.78 1.87 -34.16
CA PRO A 216 -35.25 2.92 -35.02
C PRO A 216 -34.23 3.79 -34.30
N ALA A 217 -33.10 4.03 -34.94
CA ALA A 217 -32.05 4.89 -34.41
C ALA A 217 -32.59 6.30 -34.11
N PRO A 218 -32.30 6.88 -32.93
CA PRO A 218 -32.73 8.23 -32.60
C PRO A 218 -32.12 9.24 -33.59
N GLN A 219 -33.00 10.06 -34.16
CA GLN A 219 -32.67 11.12 -35.10
C GLN A 219 -31.73 12.15 -34.43
N ALA A 220 -30.63 12.48 -35.11
CA ALA A 220 -29.62 13.39 -34.60
C ALA A 220 -30.23 14.76 -34.24
N ALA A 221 -29.94 15.23 -33.03
CA ALA A 221 -30.30 16.57 -32.59
C ALA A 221 -29.56 17.63 -33.43
N PRO A 222 -30.20 18.77 -33.78
CA PRO A 222 -29.60 19.81 -34.58
C PRO A 222 -28.37 20.44 -33.89
N SER A 223 -27.32 20.62 -34.66
CA SER A 223 -26.05 21.25 -34.26
C SER A 223 -26.30 22.67 -33.69
N PRO A 224 -25.76 23.02 -32.51
CA PRO A 224 -25.86 24.37 -31.97
C PRO A 224 -25.19 25.40 -32.89
N ALA A 225 -25.85 26.55 -33.06
CA ALA A 225 -25.34 27.67 -33.84
C ALA A 225 -24.03 28.21 -33.23
N PRO A 226 -23.05 28.63 -34.06
CA PRO A 226 -21.76 29.13 -33.60
C PRO A 226 -21.94 30.44 -32.82
N VAL A 227 -21.52 30.42 -31.55
CA VAL A 227 -21.48 31.61 -30.70
C VAL A 227 -20.15 32.34 -30.94
N VAL A 228 -20.24 33.58 -31.42
CA VAL A 228 -19.10 34.47 -31.66
C VAL A 228 -18.61 34.99 -30.31
N TYR A 229 -17.41 34.56 -29.89
CA TYR A 229 -16.73 35.13 -28.72
C TYR A 229 -15.96 36.39 -29.10
N CYS A 230 -16.11 37.43 -28.29
CA CYS A 230 -15.37 38.68 -28.31
C CYS A 230 -13.88 38.40 -27.97
N PRO A 231 -12.90 38.96 -28.71
CA PRO A 231 -11.49 38.71 -28.41
C PRO A 231 -11.06 39.36 -27.09
N ALA A 232 -10.48 38.56 -26.20
CA ALA A 232 -9.82 39.02 -24.98
C ALA A 232 -8.49 39.74 -25.32
N PRO A 233 -8.09 40.77 -24.54
CA PRO A 233 -6.92 41.58 -24.83
C PRO A 233 -5.61 40.79 -24.66
N THR A 234 -4.71 40.98 -25.62
CA THR A 234 -3.37 40.42 -25.71
C THR A 234 -2.48 40.92 -24.57
N PRO A 235 -1.92 40.04 -23.71
CA PRO A 235 -0.92 40.46 -22.72
C PRO A 235 0.42 40.75 -23.38
N THR A 236 0.97 41.93 -23.08
CA THR A 236 2.29 42.41 -23.50
C THR A 236 3.39 41.58 -22.85
N ALA A 237 4.30 41.05 -23.66
CA ALA A 237 5.44 40.26 -23.19
C ALA A 237 6.47 41.14 -22.46
N THR A 238 6.74 40.84 -21.19
CA THR A 238 7.94 41.28 -20.47
C THR A 238 9.01 40.20 -20.53
N THR A 239 10.22 40.62 -20.88
CA THR A 239 11.45 39.83 -21.02
C THR A 239 11.86 39.14 -19.72
N PRO A 240 12.11 37.82 -19.70
CA PRO A 240 12.62 37.11 -18.52
C PRO A 240 14.09 37.46 -18.25
N ALA A 241 14.42 37.73 -16.99
CA ALA A 241 15.78 37.89 -16.50
C ALA A 241 16.55 36.55 -16.49
N ALA A 242 17.87 36.63 -16.67
CA ALA A 242 18.78 35.49 -16.73
C ALA A 242 18.77 34.64 -15.45
N PRO A 243 18.81 33.29 -15.55
CA PRO A 243 18.79 32.42 -14.39
C PRO A 243 20.10 32.47 -13.58
N ALA A 244 19.96 32.56 -12.26
CA ALA A 244 21.05 32.46 -11.30
C ALA A 244 21.64 31.03 -11.26
N PRO A 245 22.95 30.87 -10.96
CA PRO A 245 23.61 29.57 -10.96
C PRO A 245 23.07 28.61 -9.88
N ALA A 246 22.97 27.33 -10.27
CA ALA A 246 22.45 26.24 -9.46
C ALA A 246 23.28 26.00 -8.18
N PRO A 247 22.66 25.82 -7.00
CA PRO A 247 23.35 25.39 -5.78
C PRO A 247 23.93 23.98 -5.91
N ALA A 248 25.10 23.77 -5.31
CA ALA A 248 25.81 22.50 -5.30
C ALA A 248 25.03 21.40 -4.58
N THR A 249 25.12 20.19 -5.14
CA THR A 249 24.52 18.95 -4.66
C THR A 249 25.07 18.56 -3.27
N PRO A 250 24.22 18.30 -2.25
CA PRO A 250 24.71 17.77 -0.98
C PRO A 250 25.19 16.33 -1.13
N SER A 251 26.27 16.02 -0.39
CA SER A 251 26.95 14.73 -0.33
C SER A 251 26.06 13.64 0.32
N PRO A 252 26.12 12.37 -0.12
CA PRO A 252 25.31 11.30 0.46
C PRO A 252 25.60 11.06 1.94
N ALA A 253 24.53 10.85 2.73
CA ALA A 253 24.61 10.50 4.14
C ALA A 253 25.22 9.09 4.35
N PRO A 254 26.00 8.86 5.43
CA PRO A 254 26.61 7.56 5.71
C PRO A 254 25.58 6.47 6.01
N ALA A 255 25.86 5.25 5.52
CA ALA A 255 25.07 4.05 5.77
C ALA A 255 25.00 3.68 7.27
N PRO A 256 23.86 3.16 7.78
CA PRO A 256 23.76 2.67 9.16
C PRO A 256 24.62 1.43 9.37
N ALA A 257 25.41 1.44 10.45
CA ALA A 257 26.23 0.32 10.85
C ALA A 257 25.44 -0.69 11.70
N GLY A 258 25.42 -1.95 11.26
CA GLY A 258 25.52 -3.13 12.11
C GLY A 258 24.23 -3.83 12.53
N GLY A 259 24.01 -5.03 11.99
CA GLY A 259 23.06 -6.02 12.51
C GLY A 259 23.18 -7.39 11.83
N GLN A 260 23.90 -8.31 12.49
CA GLN A 260 24.03 -9.76 12.28
C GLN A 260 24.42 -10.31 10.90
N ALA A 261 25.63 -10.89 10.86
CA ALA A 261 26.20 -11.59 9.71
C ALA A 261 25.39 -12.86 9.36
N ALA A 262 24.61 -12.78 8.29
CA ALA A 262 24.29 -13.94 7.48
C ALA A 262 25.61 -14.54 6.95
N GLY A 263 25.67 -15.87 6.85
CA GLY A 263 26.85 -16.60 6.36
C GLY A 263 27.34 -16.02 5.03
N THR A 264 28.64 -16.15 4.77
CA THR A 264 29.40 -15.53 3.66
C THR A 264 29.02 -16.02 2.25
N GLY A 265 27.73 -16.24 1.98
CA GLY A 265 27.21 -16.43 0.63
C GLY A 265 27.44 -15.17 -0.19
N ALA A 266 27.83 -15.34 -1.45
CA ALA A 266 27.93 -14.23 -2.38
C ALA A 266 26.57 -13.51 -2.47
N ALA A 267 26.60 -12.18 -2.65
CA ALA A 267 25.39 -11.40 -2.87
C ALA A 267 24.55 -12.02 -4.00
N PRO A 268 23.23 -12.18 -3.83
CA PRO A 268 22.39 -12.73 -4.87
C PRO A 268 22.48 -11.88 -6.14
N VAL A 269 22.56 -12.56 -7.29
CA VAL A 269 22.55 -11.93 -8.61
C VAL A 269 21.12 -11.95 -9.12
N TYR A 270 20.53 -10.77 -9.23
CA TYR A 270 19.24 -10.57 -9.87
C TYR A 270 19.46 -10.20 -11.32
N ASP A 271 18.76 -10.87 -12.23
CA ASP A 271 18.77 -10.59 -13.65
C ASP A 271 17.37 -10.20 -14.12
N PHE A 272 17.26 -8.97 -14.64
CA PHE A 272 16.01 -8.30 -14.99
C PHE A 272 15.92 -8.13 -16.51
N ALA A 273 15.08 -8.93 -17.14
CA ALA A 273 14.78 -8.81 -18.55
C ALA A 273 13.58 -7.87 -18.75
N TYR A 274 13.76 -6.74 -19.42
CA TYR A 274 12.69 -5.77 -19.63
C TYR A 274 12.19 -5.71 -21.07
N ASP A 275 10.92 -5.39 -21.25
CA ASP A 275 10.30 -5.12 -22.54
C ASP A 275 9.35 -3.92 -22.44
N ILE A 276 9.29 -3.12 -23.51
CA ILE A 276 8.31 -2.06 -23.65
C ILE A 276 7.20 -2.60 -24.55
N SER A 277 6.08 -3.01 -23.95
CA SER A 277 5.01 -3.70 -24.69
C SER A 277 4.09 -2.76 -25.45
N ALA A 278 4.06 -1.48 -25.08
CA ALA A 278 3.22 -0.48 -25.72
C ALA A 278 3.74 0.94 -25.49
N CYS A 279 3.43 1.83 -26.44
CA CYS A 279 3.56 3.27 -26.32
C CYS A 279 2.35 3.91 -27.01
N TYR A 280 1.61 4.80 -26.34
CA TYR A 280 0.42 5.44 -26.89
C TYR A 280 0.16 6.84 -26.29
N PRO A 281 -0.59 7.72 -26.97
CA PRO A 281 -0.92 9.05 -26.44
C PRO A 281 -1.82 8.98 -25.20
N SER A 282 -1.53 9.81 -24.19
CA SER A 282 -2.35 9.93 -22.96
C SER A 282 -3.58 10.85 -23.12
N GLY A 283 -3.68 11.59 -24.22
CA GLY A 283 -4.68 12.65 -24.40
C GLY A 283 -4.34 13.99 -23.71
N GLN A 284 -3.30 14.05 -22.88
CA GLN A 284 -2.88 15.26 -22.14
C GLN A 284 -1.58 15.87 -22.68
N GLY A 285 -1.25 15.64 -23.95
CA GLY A 285 0.00 16.12 -24.56
C GLY A 285 1.26 15.31 -24.20
N SER A 286 1.15 14.33 -23.30
CA SER A 286 2.18 13.32 -23.03
C SER A 286 1.85 11.99 -23.68
N ASN A 287 2.86 11.15 -23.87
CA ASN A 287 2.70 9.75 -24.25
C ASN A 287 2.90 8.85 -23.02
N ILE A 288 2.22 7.72 -22.99
CA ILE A 288 2.38 6.65 -22.00
C ILE A 288 3.15 5.51 -22.67
N PHE A 289 4.11 4.92 -21.98
CA PHE A 289 4.65 3.62 -22.36
C PHE A 289 4.48 2.60 -21.24
N GLN A 290 4.34 1.34 -21.64
CA GLN A 290 4.15 0.20 -20.74
C GLN A 290 5.46 -0.57 -20.63
N LEU A 291 6.04 -0.62 -19.42
CA LEU A 291 7.25 -1.36 -19.13
C LEU A 291 6.88 -2.65 -18.38
N ASN A 292 7.36 -3.79 -18.89
CA ASN A 292 7.30 -5.07 -18.19
C ASN A 292 8.73 -5.52 -17.90
N ILE A 293 8.98 -6.01 -16.71
CA ILE A 293 10.28 -6.46 -16.21
C ILE A 293 10.09 -7.85 -15.64
N ALA A 294 10.71 -8.85 -16.25
CA ALA A 294 10.80 -10.19 -15.71
C ALA A 294 12.06 -10.31 -14.86
N ALA A 295 11.94 -10.81 -13.64
CA ALA A 295 13.08 -11.01 -12.74
C ALA A 295 13.43 -12.49 -12.64
N THR A 296 14.73 -12.80 -12.65
CA THR A 296 15.27 -14.10 -12.25
C THR A 296 16.36 -13.89 -11.21
N VAL A 297 16.52 -14.84 -10.29
CA VAL A 297 17.55 -14.81 -9.25
C VAL A 297 18.45 -16.01 -9.48
N ASN A 298 19.73 -15.75 -9.72
CA ASN A 298 20.74 -16.77 -10.03
C ASN A 298 20.34 -17.69 -11.22
N GLY A 299 19.61 -17.14 -12.20
CA GLY A 299 19.16 -17.86 -13.39
C GLY A 299 17.91 -18.73 -13.20
N GLU A 300 17.35 -18.77 -11.99
CA GLU A 300 16.07 -19.41 -11.71
C GLU A 300 14.98 -18.35 -11.54
N GLN A 301 13.74 -18.68 -11.94
CA GLN A 301 12.61 -17.87 -11.53
C GLN A 301 12.57 -17.88 -9.99
N PRO A 302 12.40 -16.74 -9.30
CA PRO A 302 12.30 -16.74 -7.85
C PRO A 302 11.21 -17.72 -7.44
N ALA A 303 11.58 -18.82 -6.81
CA ALA A 303 10.63 -19.69 -6.15
C ALA A 303 10.05 -18.89 -5.00
N ALA A 304 8.73 -18.98 -4.82
CA ALA A 304 8.05 -18.52 -3.62
C ALA A 304 8.92 -18.85 -2.40
N ASP A 305 9.35 -17.88 -1.62
CA ASP A 305 10.01 -17.99 -0.30
C ASP A 305 11.50 -18.39 -0.15
N ALA A 306 12.18 -19.02 -1.13
CA ALA A 306 13.45 -19.69 -0.80
C ALA A 306 14.75 -18.85 -0.89
N ASN A 307 14.80 -17.78 -1.70
CA ASN A 307 16.09 -17.28 -2.24
C ASN A 307 16.43 -15.79 -2.05
N GLY A 308 15.75 -15.01 -1.21
CA GLY A 308 16.35 -13.73 -0.78
C GLY A 308 15.45 -12.56 -0.42
N GLY A 309 14.12 -12.71 -0.42
CA GLY A 309 13.22 -11.69 0.09
C GLY A 309 13.12 -10.42 -0.76
N LEU A 310 12.22 -9.54 -0.31
CA LEU A 310 11.87 -8.27 -0.92
C LEU A 310 13.11 -7.37 -1.08
N ALA A 311 13.22 -6.67 -2.19
CA ALA A 311 14.28 -5.70 -2.45
C ALA A 311 13.70 -4.30 -2.69
N ALA A 312 14.37 -3.29 -2.13
CA ALA A 312 14.17 -1.90 -2.53
C ALA A 312 14.98 -1.66 -3.80
N LEU A 313 14.30 -1.30 -4.88
CA LEU A 313 14.87 -1.17 -6.21
C LEU A 313 14.71 0.26 -6.73
N THR A 314 15.72 0.73 -7.45
CA THR A 314 15.68 1.99 -8.19
C THR A 314 16.07 1.74 -9.64
N ILE A 315 15.14 2.02 -10.56
CA ILE A 315 15.38 1.98 -12.00
C ILE A 315 15.58 3.41 -12.48
N THR A 316 16.70 3.67 -13.16
CA THR A 316 16.98 4.94 -13.81
C THR A 316 16.74 4.82 -15.32
N PHE A 317 15.90 5.70 -15.85
CA PHE A 317 15.59 5.80 -17.28
C PHE A 317 16.59 6.76 -17.93
N ASN A 318 17.73 6.23 -18.36
CA ASN A 318 18.77 7.05 -18.99
C ASN A 318 18.28 7.57 -20.35
N GLY A 319 18.61 8.83 -20.64
CA GLY A 319 18.13 9.55 -21.83
C GLY A 319 16.78 10.25 -21.63
N LEU A 320 16.08 10.04 -20.52
CA LEU A 320 14.91 10.82 -20.13
C LEU A 320 15.27 11.81 -19.02
N ALA A 321 14.73 13.03 -19.09
CA ALA A 321 14.91 14.04 -18.04
C ALA A 321 13.97 13.81 -16.84
N SER A 322 12.81 13.23 -17.09
CA SER A 322 11.86 12.82 -16.06
C SER A 322 10.97 11.67 -16.54
N ILE A 323 10.29 11.02 -15.60
CA ILE A 323 9.18 10.11 -15.86
C ILE A 323 8.06 10.41 -14.87
N GLY A 324 6.81 10.26 -15.29
CA GLY A 324 5.65 10.20 -14.40
C GLY A 324 5.17 8.76 -14.24
N ILE A 325 4.50 8.45 -13.13
CA ILE A 325 3.81 7.16 -12.96
C ILE A 325 2.33 7.37 -13.29
N SER A 326 1.81 6.59 -14.24
CA SER A 326 0.38 6.49 -14.52
C SER A 326 -0.24 5.37 -13.69
N ASN A 327 0.37 4.19 -13.74
CA ASN A 327 0.06 3.07 -12.85
C ASN A 327 1.28 2.15 -12.71
N THR A 328 1.31 1.34 -11.66
CA THR A 328 2.26 0.23 -11.51
C THR A 328 1.51 -1.04 -11.13
N TRP A 329 2.07 -2.19 -11.45
CA TRP A 329 1.60 -3.49 -10.98
C TRP A 329 2.77 -4.28 -10.37
N SER A 330 2.45 -5.16 -9.43
CA SER A 330 3.43 -6.00 -8.72
C SER A 330 4.55 -5.21 -8.01
N SER A 331 4.27 -3.97 -7.60
CA SER A 331 5.19 -3.12 -6.82
C SER A 331 4.41 -2.33 -5.77
N THR A 332 4.96 -2.24 -4.56
CA THR A 332 4.48 -1.37 -3.48
C THR A 332 5.41 -0.17 -3.36
N ASN A 333 4.93 0.88 -2.70
CA ASN A 333 5.73 2.07 -2.39
C ASN A 333 6.41 2.69 -3.63
N SER A 334 5.74 2.60 -4.79
CA SER A 334 6.25 3.11 -6.06
C SER A 334 6.25 4.63 -6.10
N LYS A 335 7.40 5.22 -6.43
CA LYS A 335 7.58 6.67 -6.58
C LYS A 335 8.47 6.97 -7.78
N ALA A 336 8.13 8.00 -8.54
CA ALA A 336 9.04 8.58 -9.54
C ALA A 336 9.64 9.90 -9.04
N VAL A 337 10.96 10.05 -9.16
CA VAL A 337 11.69 11.28 -8.86
C VAL A 337 12.65 11.57 -10.01
N GLY A 338 12.41 12.65 -10.76
CA GLY A 338 13.15 12.90 -11.98
C GLY A 338 13.01 11.73 -12.95
N ASN A 339 14.12 11.17 -13.41
CA ASN A 339 14.15 10.02 -14.31
C ASN A 339 14.33 8.67 -13.58
N GLN A 340 14.05 8.63 -12.27
CA GLN A 340 14.16 7.42 -11.46
C GLN A 340 12.78 6.94 -11.03
N TRP A 341 12.57 5.63 -11.09
CA TRP A 341 11.46 4.93 -10.47
C TRP A 341 11.99 4.08 -9.32
N MET A 342 11.56 4.42 -8.11
CA MET A 342 11.87 3.70 -6.89
C MET A 342 10.66 2.87 -6.50
N PHE A 343 10.86 1.62 -6.11
CA PHE A 343 9.78 0.76 -5.65
C PHE A 343 10.32 -0.36 -4.78
N GLU A 344 9.43 -0.97 -4.02
CA GLU A 344 9.68 -2.24 -3.35
C GLU A 344 9.03 -3.35 -4.17
N THR A 345 9.76 -4.44 -4.41
CA THR A 345 9.16 -5.64 -5.01
C THR A 345 8.06 -6.13 -4.08
N ILE A 346 6.86 -6.41 -4.59
CA ILE A 346 5.89 -7.24 -3.86
C ILE A 346 6.30 -8.69 -4.08
N ASP A 347 6.08 -9.51 -3.05
CA ASP A 347 6.43 -10.93 -3.02
C ASP A 347 6.14 -11.68 -4.34
N ASP A 348 7.21 -12.28 -4.87
CA ASP A 348 7.37 -13.32 -5.89
C ASP A 348 6.53 -13.30 -7.18
N GLY A 349 5.97 -12.15 -7.55
CA GLY A 349 5.48 -11.93 -8.90
C GLY A 349 6.64 -11.94 -9.91
N PRO A 350 6.71 -12.87 -10.88
CA PRO A 350 7.83 -12.95 -11.84
C PRO A 350 7.92 -11.72 -12.76
N ASN A 351 6.92 -10.84 -12.72
CA ASN A 351 6.79 -9.68 -13.57
C ASN A 351 6.46 -8.43 -12.74
N ILE A 352 7.40 -7.49 -12.74
CA ILE A 352 7.23 -6.12 -12.23
C ILE A 352 6.92 -5.23 -13.43
N GLY A 353 6.05 -4.24 -13.30
CA GLY A 353 5.86 -3.29 -14.39
C GLY A 353 4.99 -2.10 -14.05
N GLY A 354 4.84 -1.22 -15.03
CA GLY A 354 4.02 -0.02 -14.90
C GLY A 354 3.78 0.69 -16.22
N GLN A 355 2.83 1.61 -16.20
CA GLN A 355 2.66 2.62 -17.23
C GLN A 355 3.33 3.92 -16.76
N PHE A 356 4.20 4.43 -17.60
CA PHE A 356 5.00 5.62 -17.32
C PHE A 356 4.68 6.71 -18.32
N LEU A 357 4.52 7.94 -17.82
CA LEU A 357 4.37 9.14 -18.63
C LEU A 357 5.74 9.60 -19.11
N LEU A 358 5.87 9.73 -20.43
CA LEU A 358 7.04 10.32 -21.06
C LEU A 358 7.05 11.84 -20.88
N PRO A 359 8.26 12.46 -20.82
CA PRO A 359 8.40 13.90 -20.93
C PRO A 359 7.70 14.44 -22.17
N ALA A 360 7.20 15.66 -22.07
CA ALA A 360 6.64 16.37 -23.21
C ALA A 360 7.66 16.41 -24.37
N GLY A 361 7.20 16.08 -25.58
CA GLY A 361 8.02 16.07 -26.79
C GLY A 361 8.62 14.71 -27.18
N ILE A 362 8.57 13.68 -26.32
CA ILE A 362 8.95 12.32 -26.72
C ILE A 362 7.75 11.62 -27.36
N ALA A 363 7.79 11.45 -28.68
CA ALA A 363 6.75 10.76 -29.45
C ALA A 363 6.82 9.23 -29.29
N CYS A 364 5.72 8.52 -29.54
CA CYS A 364 5.76 7.08 -29.80
C CYS A 364 6.03 6.83 -31.28
N ASN A 365 7.00 5.95 -31.59
CA ASN A 365 7.22 5.40 -32.92
C ASN A 365 6.72 3.93 -32.93
N GLY A 366 5.46 3.74 -33.31
CA GLY A 366 4.78 2.45 -33.13
C GLY A 366 4.60 2.13 -31.63
N GLN A 367 5.00 0.93 -31.21
CA GLN A 367 4.89 0.50 -29.80
C GLN A 367 6.06 0.97 -28.92
N GLN A 368 7.05 1.67 -29.47
CA GLN A 368 8.24 2.09 -28.75
C GLN A 368 8.29 3.62 -28.64
N PRO A 369 8.85 4.19 -27.56
CA PRO A 369 9.23 5.60 -27.53
C PRO A 369 10.23 5.91 -28.65
N ALA A 370 10.14 7.11 -29.26
CA ALA A 370 11.09 7.57 -30.26
C ALA A 370 12.52 7.65 -29.72
N THR A 371 12.66 7.83 -28.41
CA THR A 371 13.90 7.67 -27.66
C THR A 371 13.71 6.53 -26.66
N VAL A 372 14.15 5.32 -27.02
CA VAL A 372 14.10 4.17 -26.12
C VAL A 372 15.09 4.40 -24.99
N PRO A 373 14.64 4.50 -23.73
CA PRO A 373 15.55 4.70 -22.61
C PRO A 373 16.43 3.47 -22.42
N THR A 374 17.70 3.68 -22.09
CA THR A 374 18.52 2.61 -21.51
C THR A 374 18.24 2.56 -20.02
N LEU A 375 17.95 1.36 -19.49
CA LEU A 375 17.66 1.20 -18.07
C LEU A 375 18.94 0.85 -17.32
N SER A 376 19.15 1.48 -16.18
CA SER A 376 20.11 1.03 -15.18
C SER A 376 19.38 0.82 -13.86
N MET A 377 19.90 -0.10 -13.04
CA MET A 377 19.20 -0.53 -11.84
C MET A 377 20.16 -0.66 -10.67
N THR A 378 19.72 -0.18 -9.51
CA THR A 378 20.38 -0.40 -8.22
C THR A 378 19.35 -0.94 -7.24
N GLY A 379 19.82 -1.64 -6.21
CA GLY A 379 18.93 -2.06 -5.15
C GLY A 379 19.67 -2.61 -3.93
N GLN A 380 18.89 -2.89 -2.90
CA GLN A 380 19.33 -3.55 -1.68
C GLN A 380 18.21 -4.50 -1.23
N LEU A 381 18.58 -5.63 -0.64
CA LEU A 381 17.64 -6.47 0.08
C LEU A 381 17.07 -5.65 1.25
N LEU A 382 15.79 -5.85 1.58
CA LEU A 382 15.21 -5.20 2.76
C LEU A 382 15.92 -5.61 4.07
N SER A 383 16.60 -6.76 4.07
CA SER A 383 17.48 -7.20 5.16
C SER A 383 18.81 -6.43 5.25
N GLY A 384 19.06 -5.47 4.35
CA GLY A 384 20.26 -4.62 4.32
C GLY A 384 21.43 -5.20 3.50
N GLY A 385 21.26 -6.34 2.85
CA GLY A 385 22.27 -6.93 1.95
C GLY A 385 22.34 -6.20 0.60
N ALA A 386 23.54 -6.03 0.06
CA ALA A 386 23.69 -5.56 -1.33
C ALA A 386 23.20 -6.64 -2.31
N ILE A 387 22.61 -6.24 -3.43
CA ILE A 387 22.30 -7.13 -4.55
C ILE A 387 23.18 -6.76 -5.75
N VAL A 388 23.46 -7.74 -6.61
CA VAL A 388 23.98 -7.48 -7.96
C VAL A 388 22.80 -7.48 -8.91
N ALA A 389 22.38 -6.31 -9.39
CA ALA A 389 21.26 -6.18 -10.32
C ALA A 389 21.76 -5.99 -11.75
N ASN A 390 21.50 -6.97 -12.61
CA ASN A 390 21.69 -6.86 -14.06
C ASN A 390 20.34 -6.53 -14.70
N ILE A 391 20.28 -5.53 -15.56
CA ILE A 391 19.06 -5.18 -16.30
C ILE A 391 19.37 -5.12 -17.79
N HIS A 392 18.58 -5.80 -18.60
CA HIS A 392 18.81 -5.88 -20.04
C HIS A 392 17.49 -6.02 -20.82
N PRO A 393 17.46 -5.61 -22.10
CA PRO A 393 16.30 -5.84 -22.96
C PRO A 393 15.99 -7.33 -23.09
N LYS A 394 14.71 -7.68 -23.15
CA LYS A 394 14.23 -9.04 -23.38
C LYS A 394 14.82 -9.61 -24.66
N GLY A 395 15.38 -10.82 -24.57
CA GLY A 395 16.03 -11.50 -25.70
C GLY A 395 17.52 -11.17 -25.88
N GLN A 396 18.08 -10.24 -25.10
CA GLN A 396 19.54 -10.09 -24.97
C GLN A 396 20.03 -10.96 -23.80
N THR A 397 21.24 -11.51 -23.92
CA THR A 397 21.93 -12.13 -22.78
C THR A 397 22.46 -11.04 -21.87
N ALA A 398 22.30 -11.18 -20.55
CA ALA A 398 22.97 -10.31 -19.60
C ALA A 398 24.47 -10.28 -19.90
N ALA A 399 24.97 -9.13 -20.36
CA ALA A 399 26.41 -8.93 -20.47
C ALA A 399 26.93 -8.93 -19.02
N GLN A 400 27.73 -9.93 -18.65
CA GLN A 400 28.38 -9.97 -17.34
C GLN A 400 29.17 -8.66 -17.17
N GLY A 401 28.63 -7.73 -16.38
CA GLY A 401 29.29 -6.48 -16.07
C GLY A 401 30.61 -6.76 -15.37
N ALA A 402 31.68 -6.05 -15.79
CA ALA A 402 32.97 -6.13 -15.13
C ALA A 402 32.81 -5.79 -13.64
N THR A 403 33.15 -6.74 -12.78
CA THR A 403 33.17 -6.57 -11.32
C THR A 403 34.07 -5.39 -10.93
N VAL A 404 33.54 -4.45 -10.15
CA VAL A 404 34.36 -3.45 -9.45
C VAL A 404 35.24 -4.21 -8.44
N PRO A 405 36.59 -4.07 -8.43
CA PRO A 405 37.44 -4.85 -7.53
C PRO A 405 37.21 -4.42 -6.08
N VAL A 406 36.71 -5.34 -5.25
CA VAL A 406 36.76 -5.23 -3.79
C VAL A 406 38.12 -5.75 -3.31
N PRO A 407 38.81 -5.09 -2.36
CA PRO A 407 40.10 -5.56 -1.84
C PRO A 407 40.02 -6.99 -1.29
N ALA A 408 40.97 -7.83 -1.69
CA ALA A 408 41.01 -9.25 -1.34
C ALA A 408 41.08 -9.47 0.19
N PRO A 409 40.20 -10.30 0.79
CA PRO A 409 40.34 -10.75 2.16
C PRO A 409 41.54 -11.68 2.33
N ALA A 410 42.14 -11.67 3.52
CA ALA A 410 43.26 -12.54 3.88
C ALA A 410 42.90 -14.05 3.77
N PRO A 411 43.88 -14.93 3.48
CA PRO A 411 43.62 -16.35 3.21
C PRO A 411 42.97 -17.07 4.40
N ALA A 412 41.83 -17.72 4.15
CA ALA A 412 41.11 -18.51 5.14
C ALA A 412 41.74 -19.90 5.36
N VAL A 413 41.67 -20.34 6.62
CA VAL A 413 42.04 -21.68 7.11
C VAL A 413 41.02 -22.72 6.59
N PRO A 414 41.42 -23.96 6.22
CA PRO A 414 40.49 -24.95 5.67
C PRO A 414 39.47 -25.43 6.72
N ALA A 415 38.19 -25.42 6.35
CA ALA A 415 37.09 -25.93 7.17
C ALA A 415 36.98 -27.48 7.10
N PRO A 416 36.47 -28.15 8.14
CA PRO A 416 36.32 -29.60 8.16
C PRO A 416 35.09 -30.06 7.36
N THR A 417 35.22 -31.24 6.77
CA THR A 417 34.20 -31.91 5.95
C THR A 417 32.99 -32.32 6.80
N THR A 418 31.79 -31.84 6.45
CA THR A 418 30.52 -32.25 7.08
C THR A 418 29.89 -33.45 6.37
N ALA A 419 29.28 -34.32 7.16
CA ALA A 419 28.58 -35.54 6.76
C ALA A 419 27.21 -35.23 6.10
N PRO A 420 26.62 -36.18 5.34
CA PRO A 420 25.43 -35.94 4.54
C PRO A 420 24.18 -35.76 5.41
N THR A 421 23.49 -34.64 5.23
CA THR A 421 22.22 -34.31 5.88
C THR A 421 21.08 -35.09 5.22
N THR A 422 20.29 -35.80 6.02
CA THR A 422 19.05 -36.48 5.61
C THR A 422 17.97 -35.47 5.21
N ALA A 423 17.18 -35.84 4.19
CA ALA A 423 16.08 -35.04 3.66
C ALA A 423 15.10 -34.55 4.75
N PRO A 424 14.62 -33.30 4.69
CA PRO A 424 13.65 -32.78 5.64
C PRO A 424 12.35 -33.59 5.62
N ALA A 425 11.89 -34.01 6.79
CA ALA A 425 10.57 -34.60 6.94
C ALA A 425 9.50 -33.55 6.58
N THR A 426 8.48 -33.98 5.84
CA THR A 426 7.31 -33.18 5.50
C THR A 426 6.66 -32.59 6.75
N ALA A 427 6.37 -31.28 6.70
CA ALA A 427 5.70 -30.58 7.78
C ALA A 427 4.37 -31.29 8.16
N PRO A 428 4.09 -31.52 9.45
CA PRO A 428 2.83 -32.11 9.87
C PRO A 428 1.66 -31.23 9.43
N ALA A 429 0.59 -31.86 8.95
CA ALA A 429 -0.67 -31.16 8.68
C ALA A 429 -1.13 -30.40 9.95
N PRO A 430 -1.58 -29.14 9.84
CA PRO A 430 -2.04 -28.37 10.99
C PRO A 430 -3.12 -29.14 11.75
N ALA A 431 -2.98 -29.19 13.08
CA ALA A 431 -4.01 -29.74 13.95
C ALA A 431 -5.34 -29.01 13.73
N ALA A 432 -6.46 -29.72 13.88
CA ALA A 432 -7.83 -29.26 13.59
C ALA A 432 -8.30 -28.08 14.48
N GLY A 433 -7.70 -26.90 14.33
CA GLY A 433 -8.27 -25.64 14.74
C GLY A 433 -9.54 -25.38 13.93
N GLY A 434 -10.58 -24.83 14.57
CA GLY A 434 -11.82 -24.48 13.87
C GLY A 434 -11.58 -23.52 12.70
N ALA A 435 -12.56 -23.44 11.79
CA ALA A 435 -12.51 -22.53 10.64
C ALA A 435 -12.20 -21.09 11.11
N PRO A 436 -11.19 -20.41 10.53
CA PRO A 436 -10.84 -19.04 10.93
C PRO A 436 -12.02 -18.08 10.68
N ASN A 437 -12.18 -17.11 11.57
CA ASN A 437 -13.24 -16.11 11.50
C ASN A 437 -12.79 -14.91 10.66
N TYR A 438 -13.36 -14.73 9.47
CA TYR A 438 -13.12 -13.59 8.60
C TYR A 438 -14.22 -12.56 8.83
N VAL A 439 -13.85 -11.41 9.38
CA VAL A 439 -14.74 -10.26 9.57
C VAL A 439 -14.36 -9.20 8.55
N VAL A 440 -15.31 -8.78 7.72
CA VAL A 440 -15.13 -7.70 6.75
C VAL A 440 -15.99 -6.52 7.13
N THR A 441 -15.35 -5.39 7.44
CA THR A 441 -16.00 -4.10 7.63
C THR A 441 -16.11 -3.42 6.27
N VAL A 442 -17.32 -3.07 5.85
CA VAL A 442 -17.56 -2.46 4.54
C VAL A 442 -17.88 -0.97 4.69
N ASN A 443 -17.11 -0.12 4.03
CA ASN A 443 -17.38 1.30 3.91
C ASN A 443 -17.65 1.65 2.44
N ALA A 444 -18.91 1.89 2.12
CA ALA A 444 -19.33 2.44 0.83
C ALA A 444 -19.26 3.97 0.89
N GLY A 445 -18.35 4.55 0.12
CA GLY A 445 -18.15 5.99 0.03
C GLY A 445 -19.20 6.69 -0.83
N SER A 446 -18.98 7.98 -1.09
CA SER A 446 -19.83 8.80 -1.94
C SER A 446 -20.00 8.20 -3.34
N CYS A 447 -21.17 8.40 -3.92
CA CYS A 447 -21.45 8.04 -5.30
C CYS A 447 -21.44 9.25 -6.24
N TRP A 448 -21.35 9.00 -7.55
CA TRP A 448 -21.48 10.01 -8.60
C TRP A 448 -21.99 9.43 -9.92
N GLY A 449 -22.44 10.31 -10.80
CA GLY A 449 -22.94 9.97 -12.14
C GLY A 449 -24.47 9.88 -12.22
N ALA A 450 -25.01 10.22 -13.41
CA ALA A 450 -26.43 10.13 -13.75
C ALA A 450 -26.75 8.94 -14.69
N GLY A 451 -25.71 8.27 -15.20
CA GLY A 451 -25.76 6.97 -15.88
C GLY A 451 -25.37 5.87 -14.89
N PRO A 452 -24.66 4.78 -15.28
CA PRO A 452 -24.15 3.82 -14.30
C PRO A 452 -23.50 4.56 -13.15
N VAL A 453 -24.09 4.45 -11.96
CA VAL A 453 -23.68 5.18 -10.78
C VAL A 453 -22.37 4.59 -10.33
N ALA A 454 -21.34 5.42 -10.27
CA ALA A 454 -20.04 5.06 -9.74
C ALA A 454 -20.01 5.30 -8.23
N PHE A 455 -19.36 4.43 -7.49
CA PHE A 455 -19.19 4.54 -6.04
C PHE A 455 -17.93 3.80 -5.59
N ILE A 456 -17.40 4.21 -4.44
CA ILE A 456 -16.19 3.62 -3.85
C ILE A 456 -16.58 2.63 -2.78
N VAL A 457 -15.86 1.51 -2.71
CA VAL A 457 -15.97 0.55 -1.59
C VAL A 457 -14.58 0.32 -1.02
N ASN A 458 -14.46 0.51 0.29
CA ASN A 458 -13.30 0.12 1.07
C ASN A 458 -13.70 -1.01 2.03
N LEU A 459 -12.91 -2.06 2.09
CA LEU A 459 -13.08 -3.23 2.93
C LEU A 459 -11.93 -3.27 3.93
N GLY A 460 -12.25 -3.29 5.22
CA GLY A 460 -11.29 -3.67 6.26
C GLY A 460 -11.48 -5.15 6.58
N ILE A 461 -10.46 -5.96 6.35
CA ILE A 461 -10.48 -7.41 6.63
C ILE A 461 -9.77 -7.67 7.96
N SER A 462 -10.40 -8.50 8.80
CA SER A 462 -9.79 -9.07 10.00
C SER A 462 -9.98 -10.58 10.03
N VAL A 463 -8.93 -11.32 10.42
CA VAL A 463 -8.96 -12.76 10.62
C VAL A 463 -8.75 -13.05 12.10
N ASN A 464 -9.72 -13.70 12.74
CA ASN A 464 -9.73 -13.99 14.17
C ASN A 464 -9.54 -12.75 15.08
N GLY A 465 -9.95 -11.56 14.62
CA GLY A 465 -9.82 -10.30 15.35
C GLY A 465 -8.49 -9.57 15.15
N GLU A 466 -7.58 -10.13 14.35
CA GLU A 466 -6.32 -9.49 13.95
C GLU A 466 -6.37 -9.07 12.47
N MET A 467 -5.47 -8.20 12.03
CA MET A 467 -5.30 -7.98 10.59
C MET A 467 -4.73 -9.27 9.94
N PRO A 468 -5.05 -9.57 8.68
CA PRO A 468 -4.39 -10.65 7.96
C PRO A 468 -2.89 -10.36 7.94
N ALA A 469 -2.13 -11.19 8.67
CA ALA A 469 -0.67 -11.24 8.65
C ALA A 469 -0.30 -12.64 8.14
N ASN A 470 0.71 -12.72 7.27
CA ASN A 470 1.16 -13.93 6.55
C ASN A 470 0.83 -15.24 7.25
N ASP A 471 0.13 -16.13 6.53
CA ASP A 471 -0.08 -17.59 6.68
C ASP A 471 -0.48 -18.16 8.04
N ALA A 472 0.07 -17.63 9.13
CA ALA A 472 -0.06 -18.03 10.51
C ALA A 472 -1.48 -17.82 11.07
N ASN A 473 -2.24 -16.85 10.54
CA ASN A 473 -3.54 -16.47 11.09
C ASN A 473 -4.75 -17.11 10.38
N GLY A 474 -4.53 -18.00 9.41
CA GLY A 474 -5.60 -18.69 8.69
C GLY A 474 -5.40 -18.81 7.17
N GLY A 475 -4.36 -18.18 6.61
CA GLY A 475 -4.02 -18.22 5.20
C GLY A 475 -4.77 -17.21 4.32
N LEU A 476 -4.46 -17.17 3.03
CA LEU A 476 -5.19 -16.37 2.05
C LEU A 476 -6.57 -16.99 1.78
N ALA A 477 -7.58 -16.17 1.51
CA ALA A 477 -8.94 -16.60 1.23
C ALA A 477 -9.47 -16.04 -0.09
N ALA A 478 -10.27 -16.85 -0.79
CA ALA A 478 -11.15 -16.39 -1.86
C ALA A 478 -12.46 -15.92 -1.22
N LEU A 479 -12.73 -14.63 -1.30
CA LEU A 479 -13.91 -13.97 -0.75
C LEU A 479 -14.88 -13.55 -1.85
N ARG A 480 -16.17 -13.57 -1.53
CA ARG A 480 -17.29 -13.15 -2.37
C ARG A 480 -18.15 -12.18 -1.59
N LEU A 481 -18.08 -10.90 -1.95
CA LEU A 481 -18.90 -9.84 -1.38
C LEU A 481 -20.12 -9.59 -2.28
N THR A 482 -21.31 -9.79 -1.73
CA THR A 482 -22.59 -9.57 -2.42
C THR A 482 -23.15 -8.21 -2.06
N PHE A 483 -23.49 -7.41 -3.07
CA PHE A 483 -24.04 -6.07 -2.97
C PHE A 483 -25.57 -6.16 -3.02
N ASN A 484 -26.20 -6.29 -1.87
CA ASN A 484 -27.66 -6.28 -1.78
C ASN A 484 -28.17 -4.84 -1.99
N GLY A 485 -29.10 -4.66 -2.93
CA GLY A 485 -29.57 -3.34 -3.36
C GLY A 485 -29.02 -2.88 -4.71
N ALA A 486 -27.93 -3.52 -5.19
CA ALA A 486 -27.49 -3.45 -6.58
C ALA A 486 -27.69 -4.83 -7.24
N GLN A 487 -28.03 -4.87 -8.52
CA GLN A 487 -28.19 -6.09 -9.31
C GLN A 487 -27.04 -6.33 -10.29
N ASP A 488 -26.35 -5.25 -10.65
CA ASP A 488 -25.34 -5.20 -11.69
C ASP A 488 -24.19 -4.33 -11.21
N ILE A 489 -23.17 -4.93 -10.60
CA ILE A 489 -21.93 -4.22 -10.29
C ILE A 489 -20.87 -4.57 -11.33
N THR A 490 -20.09 -3.57 -11.71
CA THR A 490 -18.88 -3.74 -12.50
C THR A 490 -17.74 -3.03 -11.78
N ALA A 491 -16.65 -3.75 -11.48
CA ALA A 491 -15.46 -3.12 -10.95
C ALA A 491 -14.71 -2.39 -12.07
N SER A 492 -14.58 -1.07 -11.98
CA SER A 492 -13.78 -0.28 -12.93
C SER A 492 -12.31 -0.18 -12.50
N SER A 493 -12.06 -0.24 -11.20
CA SER A 493 -10.73 -0.39 -10.61
C SER A 493 -10.82 -1.14 -9.28
N THR A 494 -9.76 -1.85 -8.92
CA THR A 494 -9.63 -2.48 -7.60
C THR A 494 -8.21 -2.27 -7.08
N TRP A 495 -8.04 -2.28 -5.77
CA TRP A 495 -6.76 -2.26 -5.10
C TRP A 495 -6.72 -3.36 -4.05
N ASN A 496 -5.53 -3.88 -3.80
CA ASN A 496 -5.27 -4.90 -2.79
C ASN A 496 -6.09 -6.20 -2.96
N ALA A 497 -6.72 -6.40 -4.12
CA ALA A 497 -7.49 -7.58 -4.48
C ALA A 497 -6.67 -8.48 -5.43
N GLY A 498 -6.48 -9.75 -5.08
CA GLY A 498 -6.05 -10.80 -6.02
C GLY A 498 -7.22 -11.25 -6.89
N ASN A 499 -6.98 -11.52 -8.19
CA ASN A 499 -7.96 -12.05 -9.12
C ASN A 499 -9.39 -11.44 -9.05
N PRO A 500 -9.53 -10.10 -9.02
CA PRO A 500 -10.83 -9.45 -8.84
C PRO A 500 -11.75 -9.71 -10.04
N THR A 501 -12.98 -10.13 -9.77
CA THR A 501 -14.03 -10.31 -10.78
C THR A 501 -15.38 -9.85 -10.26
N THR A 502 -16.23 -9.33 -11.15
CA THR A 502 -17.62 -8.99 -10.83
C THR A 502 -18.57 -9.77 -11.72
N LEU A 503 -19.59 -10.38 -11.12
CA LEU A 503 -20.66 -11.09 -11.84
C LEU A 503 -21.99 -10.81 -11.17
N GLY A 504 -22.90 -10.13 -11.90
CA GLY A 504 -24.16 -9.66 -11.32
C GLY A 504 -23.88 -8.69 -10.17
N ASN A 505 -24.40 -8.99 -8.98
CA ASN A 505 -24.18 -8.19 -7.78
C ASN A 505 -23.05 -8.71 -6.86
N VAL A 506 -22.18 -9.59 -7.36
CA VAL A 506 -21.13 -10.24 -6.57
C VAL A 506 -19.75 -9.77 -7.03
N PHE A 507 -18.96 -9.28 -6.08
CA PHE A 507 -17.52 -9.02 -6.23
C PHE A 507 -16.75 -10.19 -5.62
N SER A 508 -15.99 -10.91 -6.44
CA SER A 508 -15.12 -12.01 -5.99
C SER A 508 -13.67 -11.57 -6.08
N PHE A 509 -12.89 -11.86 -5.04
CA PHE A 509 -11.47 -11.54 -4.99
C PHE A 509 -10.73 -12.49 -4.04
N GLU A 510 -9.43 -12.57 -4.20
CA GLU A 510 -8.53 -13.25 -3.28
C GLU A 510 -7.87 -12.20 -2.39
N THR A 511 -7.80 -12.47 -1.08
CA THR A 511 -6.99 -11.65 -0.18
C THR A 511 -5.53 -11.73 -0.61
N ARG A 512 -4.81 -10.60 -0.51
CA ARG A 512 -3.36 -10.59 -0.69
C ARG A 512 -2.68 -10.49 0.65
N ASP A 513 -1.45 -10.99 0.67
CA ASP A 513 -0.66 -11.04 1.89
C ASP A 513 -0.37 -9.64 2.43
N ASP A 514 -0.52 -9.49 3.75
CA ASP A 514 -0.36 -8.22 4.47
C ASP A 514 -1.18 -7.02 3.92
N GLN A 515 -2.27 -7.25 3.20
CA GLN A 515 -3.13 -6.19 2.64
C GLN A 515 -4.53 -6.18 3.27
N PRO A 516 -4.74 -5.53 4.43
CA PRO A 516 -6.03 -5.53 5.13
C PRO A 516 -7.12 -4.69 4.43
N ASN A 517 -6.73 -3.79 3.52
CA ASN A 517 -7.60 -2.77 2.94
C ASN A 517 -7.93 -3.06 1.48
N VAL A 518 -8.81 -4.03 1.23
CA VAL A 518 -9.27 -4.36 -0.14
C VAL A 518 -10.31 -3.32 -0.57
N GLY A 519 -10.33 -2.93 -1.85
CA GLY A 519 -11.39 -2.05 -2.31
C GLY A 519 -11.43 -1.87 -3.82
N GLY A 520 -12.32 -0.98 -4.25
CA GLY A 520 -12.48 -0.68 -5.66
C GLY A 520 -13.44 0.48 -5.93
N ILE A 521 -13.43 0.93 -7.19
CA ILE A 521 -14.49 1.75 -7.76
C ILE A 521 -15.43 0.81 -8.51
N PHE A 522 -16.71 0.88 -8.18
CA PHE A 522 -17.76 0.06 -8.76
C PHE A 522 -18.75 0.94 -9.49
N THR A 523 -19.32 0.43 -10.57
CA THR A 523 -20.43 1.06 -11.28
C THR A 523 -21.66 0.16 -11.26
N SER A 524 -22.85 0.74 -11.20
CA SER A 524 -24.12 0.00 -11.27
C SER A 524 -25.24 0.81 -11.90
N THR A 525 -26.08 0.19 -12.72
CA THR A 525 -27.27 0.84 -13.32
C THR A 525 -28.53 0.66 -12.49
N SER A 526 -28.50 -0.22 -11.49
CA SER A 526 -29.66 -0.52 -10.62
C SER A 526 -29.73 0.33 -9.35
N ILE A 527 -28.76 1.21 -9.10
CA ILE A 527 -28.77 2.16 -7.99
C ILE A 527 -28.82 3.60 -8.53
N THR A 528 -29.28 4.52 -7.69
CA THR A 528 -29.29 5.96 -7.98
C THR A 528 -28.38 6.71 -7.03
N CYS A 529 -27.83 7.84 -7.48
CA CYS A 529 -27.02 8.71 -6.66
C CYS A 529 -27.64 10.10 -6.56
N THR A 530 -28.01 10.50 -5.35
CA THR A 530 -28.56 11.85 -5.11
C THR A 530 -27.71 12.54 -4.05
N ASN A 531 -27.09 13.68 -4.39
CA ASN A 531 -26.22 14.43 -3.49
C ASN A 531 -25.10 13.58 -2.86
N GLY A 532 -24.51 12.67 -3.64
CA GLY A 532 -23.47 11.76 -3.17
C GLY A 532 -23.96 10.55 -2.36
N VAL A 533 -25.28 10.41 -2.16
CA VAL A 533 -25.89 9.32 -1.39
C VAL A 533 -26.48 8.25 -2.31
N ILE A 534 -26.10 6.99 -2.08
CA ILE A 534 -26.59 5.81 -2.82
C ILE A 534 -28.01 5.47 -2.37
N THR A 535 -28.93 5.28 -3.33
CA THR A 535 -30.31 4.85 -3.07
C THR A 535 -30.72 3.72 -4.03
N PRO A 536 -31.21 2.57 -3.53
CA PRO A 536 -31.37 2.22 -2.10
C PRO A 536 -30.01 2.04 -1.38
N PRO A 537 -29.95 2.16 -0.04
CA PRO A 537 -28.72 1.88 0.70
C PRO A 537 -28.22 0.46 0.42
N LEU A 538 -26.92 0.33 0.18
CA LEU A 538 -26.30 -0.97 -0.03
C LEU A 538 -26.24 -1.75 1.28
N GLN A 539 -26.60 -3.03 1.21
CA GLN A 539 -26.36 -4.01 2.26
C GLN A 539 -25.36 -5.04 1.72
N PHE A 540 -24.59 -5.67 2.60
CA PHE A 540 -23.52 -6.57 2.19
C PHE A 540 -23.70 -7.95 2.80
N ALA A 541 -23.36 -8.98 2.03
CA ALA A 541 -23.19 -10.34 2.54
C ALA A 541 -21.84 -10.88 2.08
N LEU A 542 -21.15 -11.60 2.97
CA LEU A 542 -19.84 -12.18 2.71
C LEU A 542 -19.93 -13.70 2.70
N ALA A 543 -19.28 -14.32 1.72
CA ALA A 543 -18.99 -15.75 1.70
C ALA A 543 -17.54 -15.96 1.23
N GLY A 544 -16.98 -17.14 1.48
CA GLY A 544 -15.64 -17.46 0.98
C GLY A 544 -15.11 -18.78 1.49
N GLN A 545 -13.86 -19.05 1.16
CA GLN A 545 -13.08 -20.19 1.63
C GLN A 545 -11.59 -19.84 1.58
N LEU A 546 -10.77 -20.55 2.34
CA LEU A 546 -9.32 -20.47 2.22
C LEU A 546 -8.89 -20.93 0.83
N LEU A 547 -7.79 -20.37 0.29
CA LEU A 547 -7.21 -20.83 -0.97
C LEU A 547 -6.76 -22.29 -0.90
N SER A 548 -6.45 -22.78 0.30
CA SER A 548 -6.20 -24.20 0.60
C SER A 548 -7.46 -25.09 0.55
N GLY A 549 -8.65 -24.50 0.35
CA GLY A 549 -9.94 -25.20 0.33
C GLY A 549 -10.60 -25.37 1.71
N GLY A 550 -9.98 -24.86 2.78
CA GLY A 550 -10.58 -24.85 4.12
C GLY A 550 -11.79 -23.91 4.23
N ALA A 551 -12.78 -24.29 5.03
CA ALA A 551 -13.91 -23.43 5.33
C ALA A 551 -13.47 -22.20 6.16
N ILE A 552 -14.17 -21.08 6.01
CA ILE A 552 -14.04 -19.88 6.85
C ILE A 552 -15.38 -19.55 7.49
N ASN A 553 -15.36 -18.91 8.66
CA ASN A 553 -16.55 -18.26 9.22
C ASN A 553 -16.56 -16.81 8.73
N ALA A 554 -17.32 -16.52 7.67
CA ALA A 554 -17.36 -15.21 7.03
C ALA A 554 -18.47 -14.32 7.63
N GLN A 555 -18.12 -13.11 8.05
CA GLN A 555 -19.03 -12.13 8.65
C GLN A 555 -18.81 -10.73 8.05
N VAL A 556 -19.90 -9.99 7.90
CA VAL A 556 -19.87 -8.55 7.60
C VAL A 556 -20.15 -7.80 8.91
N ALA A 557 -19.28 -6.84 9.24
CA ALA A 557 -19.42 -5.98 10.42
C ALA A 557 -20.09 -4.64 10.08
#